data_AF-A0A9P4VSQ5-F1
#
_entry.id   AF-A0A9P4VSQ5-F1
#
_cell.length_a   1.000
_cell.length_b   1.000
_cell.length_c   1.000
_cell.angle_alpha   90.00
_cell.angle_beta   90.00
_cell.angle_gamma   90.00
#
_symmetry.space_group_name_H-M   'P 1'
#
loop_
_entity.id
_entity.type
_entity.pdbx_description
1 polymer ?
#
loop_
_entity_poly.entity_id
_entity_poly.type
_entity_poly.pdbx_seq_one_letter_code
_entity_poly.pdbx_strand_id
1 'polypeptide(L)'
;MHFTLPTLAFMAATILPQVQANFDVYRTEWIYINRPAIVWQFFEAEPSNCDQVVNTPIWEDHGDVSGSKLGVRCKGSGCGAQPPPDNIDELEIHTSNNPLYHWTLYKNRGRSMIGLDGNAYGNCIVFPNGDYNCPVAGQVFRIEGRRKFRCLTRFTAPQLNSNARVANARGEVDAPPLLTLAEYIAAMEGTEGNRTAVPFTS
;
A
#
# COMPACT_ATOMS: atom_id res chain seq x y z
N MET A 1 47.41 -51.31 23.09
CA MET A 1 46.59 -50.78 21.97
C MET A 1 45.56 -49.84 22.57
N HIS A 2 45.60 -48.55 22.25
CA HIS A 2 44.62 -47.55 22.69
C HIS A 2 43.77 -47.16 21.49
N PHE A 3 42.46 -47.35 21.61
CA PHE A 3 41.48 -46.94 20.60
C PHE A 3 40.78 -45.67 21.08
N THR A 4 41.08 -44.55 20.44
CA THR A 4 40.37 -43.28 20.59
C THR A 4 39.25 -43.23 19.55
N LEU A 5 38.00 -43.14 20.01
CA LEU A 5 36.82 -42.93 19.16
C LEU A 5 36.61 -41.42 18.93
N PRO A 6 36.29 -40.98 17.69
CA PRO A 6 35.99 -39.59 17.42
C PRO A 6 34.53 -39.28 17.79
N THR A 7 34.34 -38.31 18.67
CA THR A 7 33.02 -37.77 19.01
C THR A 7 32.50 -36.93 17.84
N LEU A 8 31.51 -37.45 17.11
CA LEU A 8 30.74 -36.65 16.15
C LEU A 8 29.79 -35.73 16.90
N ALA A 9 30.09 -34.43 16.92
CA ALA A 9 29.17 -33.40 17.38
C ALA A 9 28.09 -33.18 16.29
N PHE A 10 26.89 -33.69 16.54
CA PHE A 10 25.69 -33.31 15.78
C PHE A 10 25.32 -31.86 16.14
N MET A 11 25.62 -30.90 15.27
CA MET A 11 25.03 -29.57 15.37
C MET A 11 23.55 -29.66 14.95
N ALA A 12 22.66 -29.65 15.93
CA ALA A 12 21.22 -29.52 15.70
C ALA A 12 20.94 -28.10 15.18
N ALA A 13 20.72 -27.96 13.87
CA ALA A 13 20.22 -26.73 13.29
C ALA A 13 18.75 -26.55 13.73
N THR A 14 18.53 -25.73 14.75
CA THR A 14 17.18 -25.29 15.12
C THR A 14 16.64 -24.40 14.00
N ILE A 15 15.74 -24.95 13.18
CA ILE A 15 14.95 -24.17 12.22
C ILE A 15 13.93 -23.37 13.05
N LEU A 16 14.33 -22.18 13.50
CA LEU A 16 13.37 -21.24 14.08
C LEU A 16 12.40 -20.84 12.96
N PRO A 17 11.07 -20.92 13.17
CA PRO A 17 10.14 -20.36 12.21
C PRO A 17 10.46 -18.86 12.08
N GLN A 18 10.91 -18.45 10.89
CA GLN A 18 10.98 -17.03 10.59
C GLN A 18 9.54 -16.53 10.67
N VAL A 19 9.29 -15.64 11.65
CA VAL A 19 8.00 -14.97 11.77
C VAL A 19 7.76 -14.25 10.45
N GLN A 20 6.89 -14.81 9.62
CA GLN A 20 6.44 -14.13 8.41
C GLN A 20 5.44 -13.07 8.85
N ALA A 21 5.77 -11.82 8.54
CA ALA A 21 4.80 -10.76 8.54
C ALA A 21 3.85 -10.96 7.34
N ASN A 22 2.64 -10.45 7.47
CA ASN A 22 1.71 -10.40 6.37
C ASN A 22 1.04 -9.04 6.32
N PHE A 23 0.75 -8.58 5.10
CA PHE A 23 -0.06 -7.39 4.92
C PHE A 23 -1.02 -7.58 3.75
N ASP A 24 -2.15 -6.91 3.83
CA ASP A 24 -3.17 -6.85 2.81
C ASP A 24 -3.01 -5.56 2.00
N VAL A 25 -3.13 -5.70 0.67
CA VAL A 25 -3.05 -4.62 -0.30
C VAL A 25 -4.45 -4.25 -0.74
N TYR A 26 -4.84 -3.00 -0.50
CA TYR A 26 -6.12 -2.45 -0.93
C TYR A 26 -5.92 -1.40 -2.01
N ARG A 27 -6.78 -1.47 -3.04
CA ARG A 27 -7.06 -0.31 -3.87
C ARG A 27 -8.20 0.45 -3.22
N THR A 28 -7.97 1.71 -2.89
CA THR A 28 -8.91 2.54 -2.15
C THR A 28 -9.36 3.73 -3.00
N GLU A 29 -10.65 4.03 -2.97
CA GLU A 29 -11.23 5.24 -3.56
C GLU A 29 -11.65 6.18 -2.45
N TRP A 30 -11.06 7.38 -2.44
CA TRP A 30 -11.49 8.49 -1.60
C TRP A 30 -12.47 9.33 -2.41
N ILE A 31 -13.75 9.24 -2.06
CA ILE A 31 -14.84 9.77 -2.89
C ILE A 31 -15.43 10.99 -2.20
N TYR A 32 -15.16 12.17 -2.77
CA TYR A 32 -15.77 13.43 -2.38
C TYR A 32 -16.75 13.88 -3.46
N ILE A 33 -18.04 14.00 -3.15
CA ILE A 33 -19.10 14.41 -4.11
C ILE A 33 -18.95 13.64 -5.46
N ASN A 34 -18.85 12.31 -5.37
CA ASN A 34 -18.69 11.39 -6.51
C ASN A 34 -17.42 11.60 -7.37
N ARG A 35 -16.39 12.27 -6.84
CA ARG A 35 -15.07 12.36 -7.47
C ARG A 35 -14.11 11.43 -6.74
N PRO A 36 -13.78 10.26 -7.31
CA PRO A 36 -12.85 9.33 -6.68
C PRO A 36 -11.40 9.79 -6.91
N ALA A 37 -10.64 9.91 -5.83
CA ALA A 37 -9.18 9.83 -5.88
C ALA A 37 -8.77 8.36 -5.65
N ILE A 38 -7.95 7.82 -6.55
CA ILE A 38 -7.48 6.43 -6.47
C ILE A 38 -6.17 6.40 -5.70
N VAL A 39 -6.16 5.65 -4.61
CA VAL A 39 -4.99 5.46 -3.76
C VAL A 39 -4.86 4.00 -3.38
N TRP A 40 -3.75 3.65 -2.76
CA TRP A 40 -3.44 2.32 -2.26
C TRP A 40 -3.15 2.39 -0.77
N GLN A 41 -3.63 1.38 -0.02
CA GLN A 41 -3.40 1.29 1.42
C GLN A 41 -2.93 -0.12 1.77
N PHE A 42 -2.05 -0.19 2.78
CA PHE A 42 -1.48 -1.42 3.28
C PHE A 42 -1.86 -1.59 4.75
N PHE A 43 -2.43 -2.74 5.09
CA PHE A 43 -2.84 -3.07 6.46
C PHE A 43 -2.25 -4.42 6.87
N GLU A 44 -1.93 -4.63 8.16
CA GLU A 44 -1.50 -5.95 8.66
C GLU A 44 -2.56 -7.04 8.43
N ALA A 45 -3.82 -6.64 8.55
CA ALA A 45 -4.99 -7.46 8.31
C ALA A 45 -6.16 -6.54 7.91
N GLU A 46 -7.31 -7.14 7.61
CA GLU A 46 -8.55 -6.41 7.35
C GLU A 46 -8.81 -5.33 8.42
N PRO A 47 -9.07 -4.07 8.02
CA PRO A 47 -9.26 -2.99 8.97
C PRO A 47 -10.52 -3.24 9.81
N SER A 48 -10.40 -3.06 11.12
CA SER A 48 -11.45 -3.35 12.10
C SER A 48 -12.55 -2.31 12.15
N ASN A 49 -12.28 -1.08 11.71
CA ASN A 49 -13.22 0.04 11.70
C ASN A 49 -12.74 1.17 10.78
N CYS A 50 -13.59 2.17 10.59
CA CYS A 50 -13.31 3.30 9.71
C CYS A 50 -12.27 4.27 10.25
N ASP A 51 -12.10 4.37 11.57
CA ASP A 51 -11.03 5.18 12.13
C ASP A 51 -9.67 4.61 11.74
N GLN A 52 -9.52 3.29 11.73
CA GLN A 52 -8.30 2.64 11.23
C GLN A 52 -8.08 2.94 9.74
N VAL A 53 -9.12 2.90 8.91
CA VAL A 53 -9.03 3.21 7.48
C VAL A 53 -8.58 4.65 7.25
N VAL A 54 -9.21 5.62 7.93
CA VAL A 54 -8.93 7.06 7.82
C VAL A 54 -7.51 7.39 8.28
N ASN A 55 -7.05 6.75 9.35
CA ASN A 55 -5.72 6.99 9.92
C ASN A 55 -4.60 6.16 9.26
N THR A 56 -4.94 5.26 8.33
CA THR A 56 -3.93 4.49 7.60
C THR A 56 -3.39 5.33 6.45
N PRO A 57 -2.06 5.50 6.34
CA PRO A 57 -1.47 6.27 5.27
C PRO A 57 -1.80 5.75 3.87
N ILE A 58 -1.71 6.64 2.88
CA ILE A 58 -2.08 6.35 1.50
C ILE A 58 -0.86 6.40 0.57
N TRP A 59 -0.96 5.68 -0.54
CA TRP A 59 0.00 5.73 -1.64
C TRP A 59 -0.73 6.05 -2.92
N GLU A 60 -0.29 7.08 -3.63
CA GLU A 60 -0.93 7.49 -4.88
C GLU A 60 -0.73 6.44 -5.97
N ASP A 61 -1.75 6.33 -6.83
CA ASP A 61 -1.66 5.57 -8.07
C ASP A 61 -0.88 6.38 -9.12
N HIS A 62 0.19 5.81 -9.66
CA HIS A 62 1.03 6.46 -10.67
C HIS A 62 1.26 5.55 -11.88
N GLY A 63 1.44 6.17 -13.06
CA GLY A 63 1.87 5.46 -14.26
C GLY A 63 3.33 4.98 -14.22
N ASP A 64 4.14 5.53 -13.32
CA ASP A 64 5.56 5.26 -13.14
C ASP A 64 5.99 5.54 -11.69
N VAL A 65 6.63 4.55 -11.05
CA VAL A 65 7.17 4.64 -9.68
C VAL A 65 8.67 4.29 -9.65
N SER A 66 9.36 4.46 -10.77
CA SER A 66 10.80 4.25 -10.89
C SER A 66 11.63 5.41 -10.33
N GLY A 67 12.91 5.16 -10.10
CA GLY A 67 13.84 6.16 -9.60
C GLY A 67 13.49 6.56 -8.16
N SER A 68 13.18 7.83 -7.93
CA SER A 68 12.81 8.37 -6.61
C SER A 68 11.30 8.53 -6.40
N LYS A 69 10.48 8.16 -7.38
CA LYS A 69 9.02 8.39 -7.35
C LYS A 69 8.35 7.32 -6.49
N LEU A 70 7.77 7.75 -5.36
CA LEU A 70 7.04 6.85 -4.47
C LEU A 70 5.59 6.70 -4.91
N GLY A 71 4.99 5.55 -4.63
CA GLY A 71 3.59 5.27 -4.89
C GLY A 71 3.37 3.81 -5.30
N VAL A 72 2.27 3.59 -6.00
CA VAL A 72 1.92 2.29 -6.57
C VAL A 72 1.56 2.46 -8.03
N ARG A 73 2.10 1.60 -8.88
CA ARG A 73 1.69 1.49 -10.28
C ARG A 73 0.96 0.18 -10.48
N CYS A 74 -0.22 0.26 -11.08
CA CYS A 74 -1.00 -0.90 -11.46
C CYS A 74 -1.13 -1.01 -12.98
N LYS A 75 -0.95 -2.23 -13.50
CA LYS A 75 -1.16 -2.55 -14.92
C LYS A 75 -2.02 -3.79 -15.06
N GLY A 76 -2.90 -3.81 -16.06
CA GLY A 76 -3.82 -4.90 -16.36
C GLY A 76 -5.28 -4.52 -16.07
N SER A 77 -6.22 -5.34 -16.55
CA SER A 77 -7.65 -5.05 -16.41
C SER A 77 -8.17 -5.20 -14.97
N GLY A 78 -7.38 -5.80 -14.08
CA GLY A 78 -7.68 -5.95 -12.64
C GLY A 78 -7.49 -4.68 -11.79
N CYS A 79 -6.95 -3.60 -12.37
CA CYS A 79 -6.63 -2.37 -11.64
C CYS A 79 -7.84 -1.51 -11.26
N GLY A 80 -9.02 -1.78 -11.80
CA GLY A 80 -10.25 -1.11 -11.38
C GLY A 80 -10.76 -1.58 -10.01
N ALA A 81 -11.77 -0.90 -9.47
CA ALA A 81 -12.43 -1.34 -8.23
C ALA A 81 -13.04 -2.74 -8.36
N GLN A 82 -13.83 -2.94 -9.42
CA GLN A 82 -14.67 -4.13 -9.62
C GLN A 82 -13.97 -5.34 -10.27
N PRO A 83 -13.06 -5.18 -11.24
CA PRO A 83 -12.44 -6.33 -11.89
C PRO A 83 -11.69 -7.25 -10.91
N PRO A 84 -11.66 -8.58 -11.18
CA PRO A 84 -10.94 -9.53 -10.35
C PRO A 84 -9.47 -9.13 -10.14
N PRO A 85 -8.92 -9.22 -8.91
CA PRO A 85 -7.51 -8.88 -8.66
C PRO A 85 -6.53 -9.72 -9.47
N ASP A 86 -6.91 -10.95 -9.84
CA ASP A 86 -6.06 -11.80 -10.68
C ASP A 86 -5.83 -11.20 -12.09
N ASN A 87 -6.68 -10.28 -12.55
CA ASN A 87 -6.50 -9.59 -13.83
C ASN A 87 -5.49 -8.43 -13.76
N ILE A 88 -4.85 -8.18 -12.61
CA ILE A 88 -3.70 -7.29 -12.52
C ILE A 88 -2.51 -8.04 -13.13
N ASP A 89 -1.85 -7.50 -14.14
CA ASP A 89 -0.69 -8.14 -14.75
C ASP A 89 0.59 -7.81 -13.96
N GLU A 90 0.70 -6.54 -13.54
CA GLU A 90 1.83 -6.01 -12.79
C GLU A 90 1.31 -5.06 -11.69
N LEU A 91 1.82 -5.23 -10.47
CA LEU A 91 1.66 -4.27 -9.40
C LEU A 91 3.05 -3.90 -8.88
N GLU A 92 3.49 -2.69 -9.18
CA GLU A 92 4.77 -2.15 -8.73
C GLU A 92 4.53 -1.22 -7.55
N ILE A 93 5.22 -1.47 -6.45
CA ILE A 93 5.07 -0.74 -5.18
C ILE A 93 6.43 -0.15 -4.84
N HIS A 94 6.49 1.16 -4.61
CA HIS A 94 7.69 1.85 -4.16
C HIS A 94 7.33 2.81 -3.02
N THR A 95 7.66 2.43 -1.79
CA THR A 95 7.25 3.18 -0.59
C THR A 95 8.39 3.83 0.17
N SER A 96 9.65 3.51 -0.17
CA SER A 96 10.81 4.19 0.42
C SER A 96 12.07 3.95 -0.37
N ASN A 97 12.96 4.95 -0.36
CA ASN A 97 14.33 4.83 -0.87
C ASN A 97 15.34 4.44 0.23
N ASN A 98 14.98 4.59 1.51
CA ASN A 98 15.87 4.27 2.63
C ASN A 98 15.09 3.93 3.92
N PRO A 99 15.05 2.66 4.34
CA PRO A 99 15.50 1.48 3.59
C PRO A 99 14.72 1.34 2.26
N LEU A 100 15.32 0.74 1.24
CA LEU A 100 14.66 0.57 -0.06
C LEU A 100 13.49 -0.40 0.05
N TYR A 101 12.29 0.10 -0.24
CA TYR A 101 11.06 -0.67 -0.33
C TYR A 101 10.47 -0.50 -1.73
N HIS A 102 10.97 -1.32 -2.65
CA HIS A 102 10.56 -1.31 -4.05
C HIS A 102 10.49 -2.74 -4.59
N TRP A 103 9.30 -3.17 -4.99
CA TRP A 103 9.10 -4.48 -5.63
C TRP A 103 7.97 -4.46 -6.65
N THR A 104 8.02 -5.42 -7.56
CA THR A 104 6.98 -5.65 -8.56
C THR A 104 6.42 -7.05 -8.44
N LEU A 105 5.09 -7.14 -8.40
CA LEU A 105 4.32 -8.37 -8.46
C LEU A 105 3.94 -8.68 -9.90
N TYR A 106 4.55 -9.69 -10.50
CA TYR A 106 4.21 -10.12 -11.85
C TYR A 106 3.25 -11.30 -11.82
N LYS A 107 2.13 -11.22 -12.56
CA LYS A 107 1.19 -12.34 -12.73
C LYS A 107 1.88 -13.59 -13.25
N ASN A 108 2.66 -13.44 -14.33
CA ASN A 108 3.38 -14.53 -14.98
C ASN A 108 4.61 -15.03 -14.21
N ARG A 109 4.90 -14.50 -13.02
CA ARG A 109 5.96 -14.98 -12.11
C ARG A 109 5.42 -15.40 -10.75
N GLY A 110 4.15 -15.83 -10.72
CA GLY A 110 3.51 -16.36 -9.52
C GLY A 110 3.40 -15.33 -8.38
N ARG A 111 3.35 -14.03 -8.70
CA ARG A 111 3.15 -12.94 -7.72
C ARG A 111 4.21 -12.82 -6.63
N SER A 112 5.43 -13.25 -6.93
CA SER A 112 6.57 -12.99 -6.04
C SER A 112 6.85 -11.49 -5.94
N MET A 113 7.25 -11.01 -4.75
CA MET A 113 7.69 -9.63 -4.53
C MET A 113 9.13 -9.47 -5.05
N ILE A 114 9.28 -9.18 -6.34
CA ILE A 114 10.59 -9.08 -6.98
C ILE A 114 11.16 -7.68 -6.81
N GLY A 115 12.30 -7.55 -6.13
CA GLY A 115 13.00 -6.29 -5.95
C GLY A 115 13.77 -5.83 -7.19
N LEU A 116 14.30 -4.61 -7.16
CA LEU A 116 15.16 -4.07 -8.22
C LEU A 116 16.47 -4.87 -8.43
N ASP A 117 16.91 -5.57 -7.39
CA ASP A 117 18.06 -6.48 -7.41
C ASP A 117 17.73 -7.87 -8.01
N GLY A 118 16.47 -8.09 -8.42
CA GLY A 118 16.00 -9.36 -8.96
C GLY A 118 15.69 -10.44 -7.91
N ASN A 119 15.92 -10.18 -6.63
CA ASN A 119 15.62 -11.14 -5.56
C ASN A 119 14.13 -11.11 -5.17
N ALA A 120 13.63 -12.25 -4.69
CA ALA A 120 12.29 -12.36 -4.14
C ALA A 120 12.29 -12.06 -2.64
N TYR A 121 11.42 -11.15 -2.20
CA TYR A 121 11.31 -10.71 -0.80
C TYR A 121 10.06 -11.21 -0.09
N GLY A 122 9.27 -12.04 -0.76
CA GLY A 122 7.99 -12.52 -0.29
C GLY A 122 7.14 -12.98 -1.47
N ASN A 123 5.91 -13.38 -1.18
CA ASN A 123 4.95 -13.78 -2.19
C ASN A 123 3.58 -13.23 -1.83
N CYS A 124 2.83 -12.78 -2.82
CA CYS A 124 1.47 -12.29 -2.63
C CYS A 124 0.48 -13.24 -3.29
N ILE A 125 -0.59 -13.57 -2.57
CA ILE A 125 -1.71 -14.35 -3.11
C ILE A 125 -2.86 -13.41 -3.43
N VAL A 126 -3.58 -13.73 -4.51
CA VAL A 126 -4.87 -13.09 -4.81
C VAL A 126 -5.80 -13.36 -3.63
N PHE A 127 -6.23 -12.30 -2.95
CA PHE A 127 -6.94 -12.41 -1.68
C PHE A 127 -8.16 -11.49 -1.67
N PRO A 128 -9.16 -11.75 -2.52
CA PRO A 128 -10.36 -10.93 -2.61
C PRO A 128 -11.22 -11.06 -1.34
N ASN A 129 -12.32 -10.30 -1.28
CA ASN A 129 -13.21 -10.15 -0.12
C ASN A 129 -12.59 -9.29 0.99
N GLY A 130 -13.35 -8.93 2.02
CA GLY A 130 -12.88 -8.01 3.08
C GLY A 130 -12.86 -6.53 2.65
N ASP A 131 -13.69 -6.19 1.66
CA ASP A 131 -13.88 -4.81 1.22
C ASP A 131 -14.52 -3.98 2.34
N TYR A 132 -14.16 -2.70 2.41
CA TYR A 132 -14.75 -1.76 3.38
C TYR A 132 -15.39 -0.56 2.69
N ASN A 133 -16.36 0.03 3.38
CA ASN A 133 -16.99 1.28 3.01
C ASN A 133 -17.16 2.15 4.26
N CYS A 134 -16.49 3.30 4.25
CA CYS A 134 -16.40 4.19 5.39
C CYS A 134 -17.03 5.56 5.10
N PRO A 135 -18.22 5.85 5.64
CA PRO A 135 -18.80 7.18 5.58
C PRO A 135 -18.12 8.08 6.62
N VAL A 136 -17.44 9.15 6.16
CA VAL A 136 -16.63 10.02 7.04
C VAL A 136 -17.32 11.35 7.33
N ALA A 137 -18.13 11.88 6.40
CA ALA A 137 -18.87 13.14 6.58
C ALA A 137 -20.29 13.05 6.00
N GLY A 138 -21.21 12.38 6.70
CA GLY A 138 -22.64 12.38 6.38
C GLY A 138 -22.98 11.98 4.93
N GLN A 139 -22.23 11.02 4.35
CA GLN A 139 -22.31 10.54 2.95
C GLN A 139 -21.66 11.43 1.87
N VAL A 140 -21.24 12.66 2.18
CA VAL A 140 -20.57 13.58 1.23
C VAL A 140 -19.14 13.12 0.91
N PHE A 141 -18.48 12.59 1.92
CA PHE A 141 -17.16 11.99 1.83
C PHE A 141 -17.22 10.53 2.31
N ARG A 142 -16.79 9.60 1.44
CA ARG A 142 -16.70 8.18 1.75
C ARG A 142 -15.40 7.59 1.24
N ILE A 143 -14.92 6.57 1.93
CA ILE A 143 -13.71 5.84 1.56
C ILE A 143 -14.09 4.39 1.30
N GLU A 144 -13.86 3.91 0.09
CA GLU A 144 -14.17 2.54 -0.31
C GLU A 144 -12.88 1.78 -0.62
N GLY A 145 -12.64 0.66 0.05
CA GLY A 145 -11.45 -0.18 -0.15
C GLY A 145 -11.81 -1.52 -0.77
N ARG A 146 -11.02 -1.94 -1.77
CA ARG A 146 -11.13 -3.26 -2.40
C ARG A 146 -9.86 -4.05 -2.14
N ARG A 147 -9.97 -5.17 -1.43
CA ARG A 147 -8.79 -6.01 -1.13
C ARG A 147 -8.35 -6.72 -2.41
N LYS A 148 -7.07 -6.59 -2.74
CA LYS A 148 -6.48 -7.19 -3.95
C LYS A 148 -5.62 -8.40 -3.60
N PHE A 149 -4.69 -8.22 -2.67
CA PHE A 149 -3.69 -9.24 -2.35
C PHE A 149 -3.47 -9.36 -0.84
N ARG A 150 -3.01 -10.54 -0.41
CA ARG A 150 -2.32 -10.74 0.86
C ARG A 150 -0.88 -11.14 0.57
N CYS A 151 0.06 -10.39 1.10
CA CYS A 151 1.48 -10.63 0.92
C CYS A 151 2.07 -11.28 2.17
N LEU A 152 2.86 -12.34 1.98
CA LEU A 152 3.62 -13.04 3.00
C LEU A 152 5.10 -12.69 2.82
N THR A 153 5.70 -12.04 3.81
CA THR A 153 7.03 -11.45 3.70
C THR A 153 7.65 -11.26 5.10
N ARG A 154 8.84 -10.66 5.17
CA ARG A 154 9.43 -10.16 6.42
C ARG A 154 9.06 -8.69 6.71
N PHE A 155 8.41 -8.02 5.77
CA PHE A 155 8.04 -6.61 5.87
C PHE A 155 6.60 -6.43 6.37
N THR A 156 6.41 -5.47 7.25
CA THR A 156 5.14 -5.15 7.91
C THR A 156 4.46 -3.97 7.23
N ALA A 157 3.14 -3.84 7.37
CA ALA A 157 2.40 -2.66 6.91
C ALA A 157 2.89 -1.35 7.54
N PRO A 158 3.24 -1.27 8.84
CA PRO A 158 3.89 -0.09 9.41
C PRO A 158 5.21 0.28 8.74
N GLN A 159 6.05 -0.69 8.36
CA GLN A 159 7.27 -0.40 7.59
C GLN A 159 6.95 0.17 6.21
N LEU A 160 5.93 -0.38 5.54
CA LEU A 160 5.47 0.12 4.25
C LEU A 160 4.94 1.54 4.35
N ASN A 161 4.22 1.85 5.42
CA ASN A 161 3.56 3.12 5.62
C ASN A 161 4.46 4.19 6.26
N SER A 162 5.69 3.86 6.64
CA SER A 162 6.56 4.76 7.43
C SER A 162 6.95 6.06 6.70
N ASN A 163 6.92 6.04 5.37
CA ASN A 163 7.22 7.21 4.52
C ASN A 163 6.02 7.65 3.66
N ALA A 164 4.85 7.07 3.94
CA ALA A 164 3.63 7.44 3.23
C ALA A 164 3.27 8.88 3.55
N ARG A 165 2.77 9.58 2.52
CA ARG A 165 2.05 10.82 2.73
C ARG A 165 0.75 10.46 3.46
N VAL A 166 0.46 11.10 4.59
CA VAL A 166 -0.94 11.09 5.05
C VAL A 166 -1.68 12.00 4.07
N ALA A 167 -2.77 11.51 3.49
CA ALA A 167 -3.56 12.28 2.55
C ALA A 167 -3.96 13.61 3.20
N ASN A 168 -3.50 14.74 2.65
CA ASN A 168 -4.39 15.90 2.63
C ASN A 168 -5.23 15.75 1.36
N ALA A 169 -6.51 16.05 1.42
CA ALA A 169 -7.42 15.64 0.35
C ALA A 169 -7.47 16.64 -0.83
N ARG A 170 -6.32 17.21 -1.17
CA ARG A 170 -6.09 17.96 -2.42
C ARG A 170 -5.10 17.31 -3.37
N GLY A 171 -4.39 16.24 -2.99
CA GLY A 171 -3.51 15.49 -3.91
C GLY A 171 -2.40 16.33 -4.52
N GLU A 172 -1.86 17.31 -3.79
CA GLU A 172 -0.81 18.21 -4.28
C GLU A 172 0.54 17.90 -3.59
N VAL A 173 1.57 17.78 -4.42
CA VAL A 173 2.93 17.41 -4.05
C VAL A 173 3.74 18.70 -3.86
N ASP A 174 3.91 19.11 -2.59
CA ASP A 174 4.89 20.08 -2.04
C ASP A 174 4.24 21.14 -1.13
N ALA A 175 3.85 20.76 0.09
CA ALA A 175 3.59 21.72 1.17
C ALA A 175 3.73 21.07 2.56
N PRO A 176 4.00 21.86 3.62
CA PRO A 176 4.52 21.45 4.94
C PRO A 176 3.41 20.76 5.80
N PRO A 177 3.64 20.44 7.10
CA PRO A 177 3.08 19.24 7.74
C PRO A 177 1.56 19.13 7.66
N LEU A 178 1.13 17.92 7.32
CA LEU A 178 -0.08 17.21 7.73
C LEU A 178 -1.24 18.09 8.22
N LEU A 179 -2.18 18.43 7.32
CA LEU A 179 -3.52 18.79 7.74
C LEU A 179 -4.21 17.53 8.30
N THR A 180 -4.65 17.59 9.54
CA THR A 180 -5.61 16.65 10.12
C THR A 180 -6.92 16.64 9.33
N LEU A 181 -7.74 15.60 9.46
CA LEU A 181 -9.06 15.54 8.81
C LEU A 181 -9.92 16.78 9.13
N ALA A 182 -9.80 17.33 10.34
CA ALA A 182 -10.47 18.57 10.74
C ALA A 182 -9.94 19.81 10.00
N GLU A 183 -8.61 19.93 9.84
CA GLU A 183 -7.98 21.01 9.09
C GLU A 183 -8.24 20.88 7.58
N TYR A 184 -8.40 19.66 7.07
CA TYR A 184 -8.84 19.42 5.70
C TYR A 184 -10.28 19.85 5.46
N ILE A 185 -11.22 19.48 6.36
CA ILE A 185 -12.61 19.94 6.28
C ILE A 185 -12.68 21.47 6.32
N ALA A 186 -11.93 22.10 7.24
CA ALA A 186 -11.85 23.56 7.33
C ALA A 186 -11.23 24.23 6.09
N ALA A 187 -10.20 23.61 5.47
CA ALA A 187 -9.58 24.10 4.25
C ALA A 187 -10.53 24.03 3.04
N MET A 188 -11.44 23.04 3.00
CA MET A 188 -12.43 22.89 1.94
C MET A 188 -13.62 23.86 2.12
N GLU A 189 -14.05 24.10 3.36
CA GLU A 189 -15.08 25.10 3.69
C GLU A 189 -14.59 26.54 3.44
N GLY A 190 -13.29 26.82 3.59
CA GLY A 190 -12.69 28.14 3.33
C GLY A 190 -12.52 28.53 1.85
N THR A 191 -12.69 27.60 0.89
CA THR A 191 -12.50 27.88 -0.55
C THR A 191 -13.71 28.44 -1.29
N GLU A 192 -14.87 28.58 -0.66
CA GLU A 192 -16.02 29.25 -1.27
C GLU A 192 -15.86 30.79 -1.38
N GLY A 193 -14.87 31.38 -0.69
CA GLY A 193 -14.68 32.83 -0.60
C GLY A 193 -13.68 33.47 -1.57
N ASN A 194 -12.85 32.71 -2.30
CA ASN A 194 -11.81 33.32 -3.14
C ASN A 194 -11.53 32.52 -4.42
N ARG A 195 -12.44 32.63 -5.40
CA ARG A 195 -12.18 32.21 -6.77
C ARG A 195 -11.29 33.23 -7.48
N THR A 196 -9.99 32.94 -7.55
CA THR A 196 -9.20 33.29 -8.74
C THR A 196 -8.60 32.01 -9.30
N ALA A 197 -9.07 31.65 -10.49
CA ALA A 197 -8.65 30.50 -11.24
C ALA A 197 -7.14 30.53 -11.49
N VAL A 198 -6.45 29.43 -11.17
CA VAL A 198 -5.12 29.14 -11.71
C VAL A 198 -5.30 28.08 -12.79
N PRO A 199 -4.83 28.30 -14.03
CA PRO A 199 -5.13 27.41 -15.14
C PRO A 199 -4.30 26.14 -15.04
N PHE A 200 -4.95 25.00 -15.31
CA PHE A 200 -4.28 23.75 -15.63
C PHE A 200 -3.52 23.92 -16.94
N THR A 201 -2.21 23.68 -16.93
CA THR A 201 -1.45 23.37 -18.14
C THR A 201 -0.85 21.98 -18.01
N SER A 202 -1.05 21.23 -19.09
CA SER A 202 -0.60 19.87 -19.42
C SER A 202 0.88 19.59 -19.16
#